data_AF-A0A924GYR3-F1
#
_entry.id   AF-A0A924GYR3-F1
#
_cell.length_a   1.000
_cell.length_b   1.000
_cell.length_c   1.000
_cell.angle_alpha   90.00
_cell.angle_beta   90.00
_cell.angle_gamma   90.00
#
_symmetry.space_group_name_H-M   'P 1'
#
loop_
_entity.id
_entity.type
_entity.pdbx_description
1 polymer ?
#
loop_
_entity_poly.entity_id
_entity_poly.type
_entity_poly.pdbx_seq_one_letter_code
_entity_poly.pdbx_strand_id
1 'polypeptide(L)'
;MRTAIKFIITALLLAAFGGAAWFSFYRGEQQAALAPPVPTRPAQTVELTGLIALDVEPYFKDPRVLKALADRGYKVNVTRIGSREMAARVVPGQMPDFFFPSGVVAANQIADTARKSNIATGISSPFYSPMVVASWDTIAKVLAANGMASETQPKVWSVDMPKLVQTMLERKRWKDLAGSQAYDVSKSILVSTTDVRRSNSAA
;
A
#
# COMPACT_ATOMS: atom_id res chain seq x y z
N MET A 1 2.67 -82.63 -2.76
CA MET A 1 2.98 -82.08 -1.40
C MET A 1 3.63 -80.69 -1.41
N ARG A 2 4.57 -80.35 -2.31
CA ARG A 2 5.28 -79.05 -2.29
C ARG A 2 4.42 -77.79 -2.55
N THR A 3 3.33 -77.88 -3.31
CA THR A 3 2.45 -76.74 -3.63
C THR A 3 1.54 -76.36 -2.46
N ALA A 4 0.96 -77.34 -1.76
CA ALA A 4 0.11 -77.08 -0.58
C ALA A 4 0.88 -76.38 0.55
N ILE A 5 2.14 -76.75 0.78
CA ILE A 5 3.00 -76.10 1.78
C ILE A 5 3.27 -74.63 1.41
N LYS A 6 3.48 -74.32 0.12
CA LYS A 6 3.66 -72.95 -0.34
C LYS A 6 2.41 -72.10 -0.11
N PHE A 7 1.22 -72.64 -0.39
CA PHE A 7 -0.03 -71.92 -0.14
C PHE A 7 -0.25 -71.61 1.35
N ILE A 8 0.06 -72.56 2.24
CA ILE A 8 -0.05 -72.34 3.69
C ILE A 8 0.92 -71.26 4.16
N ILE A 9 2.17 -71.28 3.68
CA ILE A 9 3.17 -70.27 4.03
C ILE A 9 2.75 -68.88 3.52
N THR A 10 2.25 -68.78 2.28
CA THR A 10 1.78 -67.50 1.73
C THR A 10 0.57 -66.96 2.48
N ALA A 11 -0.37 -67.81 2.88
CA ALA A 11 -1.53 -67.41 3.68
C ALA A 11 -1.12 -66.90 5.07
N LEU A 12 -0.16 -67.56 5.72
CA LEU A 12 0.38 -67.12 7.00
C LEU A 12 1.11 -65.77 6.90
N LEU A 13 1.88 -65.56 5.84
CA LEU A 13 2.56 -64.28 5.60
C LEU A 13 1.57 -63.15 5.36
N LEU A 14 0.52 -63.38 4.57
CA LEU A 14 -0.53 -62.39 4.33
C LEU A 14 -1.29 -62.04 5.61
N ALA A 15 -1.61 -63.05 6.44
CA ALA A 15 -2.27 -62.82 7.72
C ALA A 15 -1.37 -62.02 8.69
N ALA A 16 -0.09 -62.35 8.77
CA ALA A 16 0.88 -61.62 9.60
C ALA A 16 1.05 -60.17 9.14
N PHE A 17 1.16 -59.94 7.82
CA PHE A 17 1.31 -58.59 7.26
C PHE A 17 0.03 -57.76 7.45
N GLY A 18 -1.15 -58.36 7.21
CA GLY A 18 -2.44 -57.72 7.46
C GLY A 18 -2.64 -57.37 8.93
N GLY A 19 -2.28 -58.26 9.84
CA GLY A 19 -2.33 -58.02 11.29
C GLY A 19 -1.38 -56.90 11.74
N ALA A 20 -0.15 -56.87 11.23
CA ALA A 20 0.82 -55.82 11.54
C ALA A 20 0.39 -54.44 10.99
N ALA A 21 -0.15 -54.41 9.76
CA ALA A 21 -0.69 -53.18 9.18
C ALA A 21 -1.88 -52.67 9.99
N TRP A 22 -2.85 -53.53 10.33
CA TRP A 22 -4.00 -53.14 11.15
C TRP A 22 -3.58 -52.63 12.53
N PHE A 23 -2.65 -53.32 13.20
CA PHE A 23 -2.14 -52.90 14.51
C PHE A 23 -1.43 -51.54 14.43
N SER A 24 -0.67 -51.28 13.37
CA SER A 24 -0.01 -49.99 13.14
C SER A 24 -1.01 -48.85 12.95
N PHE A 25 -2.05 -49.07 12.13
CA PHE A 25 -3.10 -48.08 11.91
C PHE A 25 -3.90 -47.80 13.18
N TYR A 26 -4.29 -48.84 13.92
CA TYR A 26 -5.09 -48.70 15.15
C TYR A 26 -4.32 -47.97 16.26
N ARG A 27 -3.01 -48.21 16.36
CA ARG A 27 -2.15 -47.52 17.33
C ARG A 27 -1.88 -46.06 16.94
N GLY A 28 -1.79 -45.78 15.64
CA GLY A 28 -1.66 -44.42 15.10
C GLY A 28 -2.87 -43.55 15.42
N GLU A 29 -4.09 -44.08 15.28
CA GLU A 29 -5.32 -43.36 15.64
C GLU A 29 -5.41 -43.07 17.15
N GLN A 30 -5.04 -44.03 18.01
CA GLN A 30 -5.03 -43.81 19.45
C GLN A 30 -3.97 -42.77 19.88
N GLN A 31 -2.78 -42.77 19.25
CA GLN A 31 -1.76 -41.76 19.52
C GLN A 31 -2.15 -40.37 19.02
N ALA A 32 -2.88 -40.27 17.90
CA ALA A 32 -3.43 -39.00 17.43
C ALA A 32 -4.54 -38.47 18.35
N ALA A 33 -5.38 -39.37 18.90
CA ALA A 33 -6.44 -39.01 19.85
C ALA A 33 -5.91 -38.63 21.24
N LEU A 34 -4.70 -39.07 21.60
CA LEU A 34 -4.03 -38.79 22.88
C LEU A 34 -2.95 -37.69 22.77
N ALA A 35 -2.74 -37.13 21.58
CA ALA A 35 -1.82 -36.02 21.40
C ALA A 35 -2.36 -34.81 22.18
N PRO A 36 -1.60 -34.25 23.14
CA PRO A 36 -2.02 -33.03 23.80
C PRO A 36 -2.22 -31.93 22.74
N PRO A 37 -3.22 -31.05 22.89
CA PRO A 37 -3.40 -29.94 21.96
C PRO A 37 -2.08 -29.18 21.88
N VAL A 38 -1.53 -29.08 20.67
CA VAL A 38 -0.36 -28.24 20.42
C VAL A 38 -0.73 -26.86 20.92
N PRO A 39 -0.04 -26.30 21.94
CA PRO A 39 -0.32 -24.94 22.35
C PRO A 39 -0.05 -24.07 21.13
N THR A 40 -1.11 -23.50 20.56
CA THR A 40 -1.00 -22.41 19.59
C THR A 40 -0.35 -21.26 20.35
N ARG A 41 0.98 -21.21 20.35
CA ARG A 41 1.72 -20.04 20.77
C ARG A 41 1.11 -18.90 19.96
N PRO A 42 0.53 -17.85 20.59
CA PRO A 42 0.08 -16.71 19.81
C PRO A 42 1.28 -16.27 18.98
N ALA A 43 1.09 -16.14 17.67
CA ALA A 43 2.12 -15.62 16.78
C ALA A 43 2.68 -14.38 17.47
N GLN A 44 3.99 -14.36 17.74
CA GLN A 44 4.59 -13.25 18.48
C GLN A 44 4.33 -11.98 17.68
N THR A 45 3.43 -11.13 18.18
CA THR A 45 3.11 -9.88 17.54
C THR A 45 4.32 -8.97 17.65
N VAL A 46 4.85 -8.55 16.50
CA VAL A 46 5.93 -7.57 16.43
C VAL A 46 5.29 -6.18 16.46
N GLU A 47 5.59 -5.42 17.51
CA GLU A 47 5.20 -4.00 17.56
C GLU A 47 6.22 -3.16 16.79
N LEU A 48 5.72 -2.32 15.87
CA LEU A 48 6.53 -1.41 15.07
C LEU A 48 6.11 0.02 15.35
N THR A 49 7.08 0.92 15.47
CA THR A 49 6.90 2.35 15.63
C THR A 49 7.22 3.08 14.33
N GLY A 50 6.39 4.04 13.95
CA GLY A 50 6.56 4.78 12.70
C GLY A 50 6.36 6.27 12.84
N LEU A 51 7.16 7.06 12.14
CA LEU A 51 6.91 8.48 11.92
C LEU A 51 6.31 8.67 10.52
N ILE A 52 5.08 9.19 10.47
CA ILE A 52 4.30 9.27 9.23
C ILE A 52 3.86 10.69 8.91
N ALA A 53 3.64 10.96 7.63
CA ALA A 53 3.11 12.22 7.16
C ALA A 53 1.57 12.30 7.28
N LEU A 54 1.02 13.50 7.13
CA LEU A 54 -0.42 13.74 7.27
C LEU A 54 -1.26 13.03 6.18
N ASP A 55 -0.80 13.06 4.93
CA ASP A 55 -1.50 12.49 3.78
C ASP A 55 -1.63 10.96 3.82
N VAL A 56 -0.75 10.29 4.56
CA VAL A 56 -0.75 8.83 4.72
C VAL A 56 -1.40 8.36 6.02
N GLU A 57 -1.76 9.28 6.92
CA GLU A 57 -2.43 8.94 8.18
C GLU A 57 -3.73 8.12 7.99
N PRO A 58 -4.60 8.42 7.01
CA PRO A 58 -5.79 7.61 6.75
C PRO A 58 -5.46 6.16 6.40
N TYR A 59 -4.33 5.88 5.73
CA TYR A 59 -3.90 4.51 5.41
C TYR A 59 -3.67 3.68 6.68
N PHE A 60 -2.99 4.26 7.68
CA PHE A 60 -2.73 3.57 8.95
C PHE A 60 -3.95 3.51 9.89
N LYS A 61 -5.00 4.27 9.62
CA LYS A 61 -6.29 4.20 10.34
C LYS A 61 -7.31 3.30 9.66
N ASP A 62 -7.05 2.85 8.43
CA ASP A 62 -7.97 2.00 7.68
C ASP A 62 -8.07 0.61 8.34
N PRO A 63 -9.28 0.15 8.73
CA PRO A 63 -9.47 -1.17 9.35
C PRO A 63 -8.93 -2.33 8.50
N ARG A 64 -8.95 -2.19 7.17
CA ARG A 64 -8.43 -3.19 6.22
C ARG A 64 -6.92 -3.31 6.32
N VAL A 65 -6.23 -2.18 6.48
CA VAL A 65 -4.77 -2.12 6.64
C VAL A 65 -4.37 -2.68 8.00
N LEU A 66 -5.04 -2.24 9.07
CA LEU A 66 -4.82 -2.75 10.42
C LEU A 66 -5.00 -4.27 10.50
N LYS A 67 -6.07 -4.79 9.87
CA LYS A 67 -6.29 -6.23 9.76
C LYS A 67 -5.18 -6.92 8.96
N ALA A 68 -4.81 -6.40 7.79
CA ALA A 68 -3.78 -7.00 6.96
C ALA A 68 -2.40 -7.05 7.63
N LEU A 69 -2.08 -6.07 8.48
CA LEU A 69 -0.87 -6.04 9.30
C LEU A 69 -0.96 -7.05 10.46
N ALA A 70 -2.09 -7.08 11.17
CA ALA A 70 -2.32 -8.02 12.27
C ALA A 70 -2.30 -9.49 11.82
N ASP A 71 -2.90 -9.79 10.65
CA ASP A 71 -2.87 -11.12 10.04
C ASP A 71 -1.44 -11.58 9.69
N ARG A 72 -0.51 -10.62 9.54
CA ARG A 72 0.93 -10.86 9.31
C ARG A 72 1.76 -10.81 10.61
N GLY A 73 1.11 -10.68 11.76
CA GLY A 73 1.78 -10.62 13.07
C GLY A 73 2.39 -9.25 13.39
N TYR A 74 1.96 -8.17 12.73
CA TYR A 74 2.44 -6.81 13.00
C TYR A 74 1.38 -5.96 13.69
N LYS A 75 1.80 -5.20 14.70
CA LYS A 75 1.02 -4.10 15.28
C LYS A 75 1.82 -2.81 15.09
N VAL A 76 1.23 -1.84 14.40
CA VAL A 76 1.94 -0.62 14.02
C VAL A 76 1.40 0.57 14.83
N ASN A 77 2.30 1.23 15.55
CA ASN A 77 2.06 2.43 16.32
C ASN A 77 2.68 3.62 15.58
N VAL A 78 1.85 4.48 15.00
CA VAL A 78 2.31 5.62 14.19
C VAL A 78 2.16 6.96 14.93
N THR A 79 3.15 7.83 14.78
CA THR A 79 3.06 9.23 15.19
C THR A 79 3.15 10.14 13.96
N ARG A 80 2.17 11.02 13.81
CA ARG A 80 2.14 11.99 12.71
C ARG A 80 3.09 13.15 13.00
N ILE A 81 4.01 13.42 12.09
CA ILE A 81 4.87 14.62 12.09
C ILE A 81 4.98 15.21 10.69
N GLY A 82 5.53 16.43 10.57
CA GLY A 82 5.81 17.02 9.26
C GLY A 82 6.90 16.26 8.53
N SER A 83 6.71 15.93 7.24
CA SER A 83 7.68 15.17 6.43
C SER A 83 9.07 15.81 6.42
N ARG A 84 9.15 17.14 6.42
CA ARG A 84 10.41 17.90 6.48
C ARG A 84 11.12 17.81 7.83
N GLU A 85 10.39 17.55 8.91
CA GLU A 85 10.94 17.41 10.26
C GLU A 85 11.51 16.00 10.50
N MET A 86 11.11 15.01 9.70
CA MET A 86 11.52 13.61 9.87
C MET A 86 13.03 13.42 9.79
N ALA A 87 13.71 14.17 8.92
CA ALA A 87 15.17 14.09 8.81
C ALA A 87 15.88 14.45 10.13
N ALA A 88 15.32 15.37 10.92
CA ALA A 88 15.85 15.72 12.23
C ALA A 88 15.58 14.66 13.32
N ARG A 89 14.75 13.65 13.02
CA ARG A 89 14.46 12.51 13.90
C ARG A 89 15.34 11.29 13.62
N VAL A 90 16.29 11.43 12.69
CA VAL A 90 17.31 10.43 12.42
C VAL A 90 18.43 10.59 13.45
N VAL A 91 18.23 9.96 14.62
CA VAL A 91 19.16 10.01 15.75
C VAL A 91 19.48 8.59 16.21
N PRO A 92 20.76 8.17 16.24
CA PRO A 92 21.15 6.83 16.68
C PRO A 92 20.54 6.46 18.04
N GLY A 93 19.92 5.28 18.13
CA GLY A 93 19.30 4.79 19.36
C GLY A 93 17.96 5.43 19.74
N GLN A 94 17.45 6.39 18.96
CA GLN A 94 16.17 7.08 19.22
C GLN A 94 15.22 7.10 18.00
N MET A 95 15.56 6.37 16.94
CA MET A 95 14.75 6.34 15.73
C MET A 95 13.51 5.45 15.87
N PRO A 96 12.42 5.75 15.15
CA PRO A 96 11.37 4.76 14.89
C PRO A 96 11.89 3.61 14.01
N ASP A 97 11.11 2.55 13.90
CA ASP A 97 11.39 1.42 13.00
C ASP A 97 11.24 1.79 11.52
N PHE A 98 10.38 2.76 11.21
CA PHE A 98 10.24 3.28 9.84
C PHE A 98 9.80 4.75 9.77
N PHE A 99 10.06 5.33 8.61
CA PHE A 99 9.56 6.63 8.21
C PHE A 99 8.64 6.47 6.99
N PHE A 100 7.53 7.20 6.96
CA PHE A 100 6.64 7.28 5.81
C PHE A 100 6.38 8.76 5.47
N PRO A 101 7.34 9.42 4.80
CA PRO A 101 7.23 10.83 4.42
C PRO A 101 6.32 11.03 3.20
N SER A 102 5.82 12.26 3.03
CA SER A 102 5.21 12.70 1.77
C SER A 102 6.30 12.97 0.73
N GLY A 103 6.33 12.18 -0.33
CA GLY A 103 7.17 12.44 -1.50
C GLY A 103 8.65 12.06 -1.38
N VAL A 104 9.30 11.98 -2.53
CA VAL A 104 10.69 11.51 -2.68
C VAL A 104 11.72 12.48 -2.09
N VAL A 105 11.41 13.78 -2.06
CA VAL A 105 12.34 14.80 -1.56
C VAL A 105 12.59 14.61 -0.06
N ALA A 106 11.52 14.46 0.73
CA ALA A 106 11.65 14.21 2.17
C ALA A 106 12.27 12.82 2.45
N ALA A 107 11.93 11.79 1.67
CA ALA A 107 12.58 10.47 1.78
C ALA A 107 14.10 10.55 1.58
N ASN A 108 14.55 11.29 0.56
CA ASN A 108 15.97 11.50 0.29
C ASN A 108 16.66 12.28 1.43
N GLN A 109 16.01 13.30 1.99
CA GLN A 109 16.56 14.04 3.14
C GLN A 109 16.78 13.14 4.37
N ILE A 110 15.83 12.25 4.67
CA ILE A 110 15.97 11.27 5.76
C ILE A 110 17.16 10.34 5.48
N ALA A 111 17.24 9.78 4.28
CA ALA A 111 18.30 8.86 3.90
C ALA A 111 19.69 9.53 3.88
N ASP A 112 19.78 10.78 3.44
CA ASP A 112 21.01 11.55 3.45
C ASP A 112 21.48 11.84 4.88
N THR A 113 20.57 12.19 5.78
CA THR A 113 20.92 12.35 7.21
C THR A 113 21.35 11.02 7.81
N ALA A 114 20.64 9.93 7.52
CA ALA A 114 21.02 8.61 8.01
C ALA A 114 22.42 8.20 7.54
N ARG A 115 22.73 8.43 6.27
CA ARG A 115 24.07 8.19 5.71
C ARG A 115 25.15 9.00 6.42
N LYS A 116 24.91 10.30 6.65
CA LYS A 116 25.84 11.17 7.40
C LYS A 116 26.05 10.71 8.83
N SER A 117 25.06 10.06 9.42
CA SER A 117 25.12 9.48 10.76
C SER A 117 25.57 8.01 10.79
N ASN A 118 26.05 7.45 9.66
CA ASN A 118 26.45 6.05 9.52
C ASN A 118 25.35 5.04 9.90
N ILE A 119 24.08 5.39 9.68
CA ILE A 119 22.93 4.52 9.91
C ILE A 119 22.52 3.87 8.59
N ALA A 120 22.52 2.54 8.55
CA ALA A 120 22.02 1.79 7.41
C ALA A 120 20.50 1.99 7.27
N THR A 121 20.06 2.49 6.13
CA THR A 121 18.64 2.73 5.82
C THR A 121 18.31 2.24 4.42
N GLY A 122 17.11 1.67 4.26
CA GLY A 122 16.54 1.29 2.97
C GLY A 122 15.42 2.24 2.58
N ILE A 123 15.24 2.48 1.28
CA ILE A 123 14.14 3.27 0.72
C ILE A 123 13.29 2.36 -0.17
N SER A 124 11.98 2.45 -0.04
CA SER A 124 11.01 1.80 -0.94
C SER A 124 9.90 2.79 -1.29
N SER A 125 9.34 2.67 -2.49
CA SER A 125 8.24 3.52 -2.99
C SER A 125 7.04 2.67 -3.41
N PRO A 126 6.33 2.05 -2.46
CA PRO A 126 5.19 1.18 -2.79
C PRO A 126 3.92 1.94 -3.18
N PHE A 127 3.87 3.26 -2.95
CA PHE A 127 2.68 4.09 -3.18
C PHE A 127 2.98 5.27 -4.08
N TYR A 128 2.04 5.59 -4.97
CA TYR A 128 2.10 6.72 -5.87
C TYR A 128 0.73 7.41 -5.90
N SER A 129 0.72 8.73 -5.89
CA SER A 129 -0.48 9.54 -6.11
C SER A 129 -0.40 10.20 -7.49
N PRO A 130 -1.47 10.15 -8.30
CA PRO A 130 -1.51 10.92 -9.54
C PRO A 130 -1.57 12.41 -9.23
N MET A 131 -0.93 13.22 -10.08
CA MET A 131 -1.17 14.65 -10.09
C MET A 131 -2.52 14.93 -10.73
N VAL A 132 -3.36 15.71 -10.05
CA VAL A 132 -4.72 16.02 -10.51
C VAL A 132 -4.98 17.52 -10.46
N VAL A 133 -5.81 18.00 -11.39
CA VAL A 133 -6.38 19.35 -11.34
C VAL A 133 -7.79 19.22 -10.77
N ALA A 134 -7.99 19.68 -9.55
CA ALA A 134 -9.32 19.75 -8.96
C ALA A 134 -10.12 20.90 -9.61
N SER A 135 -11.31 20.61 -10.10
CA SER A 135 -12.18 21.61 -10.73
C SER A 135 -13.66 21.24 -10.58
N TRP A 136 -14.53 22.14 -11.01
CA TRP A 136 -15.97 21.91 -11.08
C TRP A 136 -16.35 21.24 -12.40
N ASP A 137 -17.41 20.45 -12.39
CA ASP A 137 -17.96 19.77 -13.58
C ASP A 137 -18.26 20.75 -14.72
N THR A 138 -18.80 21.93 -14.40
CA THR A 138 -19.06 23.00 -15.37
C THR A 138 -17.79 23.46 -16.08
N ILE A 139 -16.68 23.58 -15.35
CA ILE A 139 -15.39 23.96 -15.91
C ILE A 139 -14.83 22.86 -16.80
N ALA A 140 -14.89 21.60 -16.35
CA ALA A 140 -14.43 20.46 -17.13
C ALA A 140 -15.17 20.34 -18.47
N LYS A 141 -16.48 20.60 -18.49
CA LYS A 141 -17.30 20.64 -19.71
C LYS A 141 -16.89 21.74 -20.67
N VAL A 142 -16.59 22.94 -20.18
CA VAL A 142 -16.05 24.03 -21.03
C VAL A 142 -14.70 23.62 -21.63
N LEU A 143 -13.80 23.04 -20.84
CA LEU A 143 -12.52 22.54 -21.36
C LEU A 143 -12.73 21.45 -22.42
N ALA A 144 -13.69 20.55 -22.22
CA ALA A 144 -14.01 19.49 -23.16
C ALA A 144 -14.61 20.02 -24.48
N ALA A 145 -15.49 21.02 -24.43
CA ALA A 145 -16.03 21.68 -25.62
C ALA A 145 -14.94 22.36 -26.49
N ASN A 146 -13.77 22.63 -25.90
CA ASN A 146 -12.61 23.21 -26.60
C ASN A 146 -11.51 22.15 -26.84
N GLY A 147 -11.82 20.88 -26.62
CA GLY A 147 -10.93 19.73 -26.81
C GLY A 147 -9.70 19.76 -25.91
N MET A 148 -9.80 20.33 -24.70
CA MET A 148 -8.74 20.32 -23.67
C MET A 148 -9.01 19.31 -22.55
N ALA A 149 -10.18 18.66 -22.56
CA ALA A 149 -10.51 17.60 -21.60
C ALA A 149 -11.43 16.56 -22.25
N SER A 150 -11.46 15.36 -21.69
CA SER A 150 -12.41 14.31 -22.03
C SER A 150 -12.85 13.55 -20.77
N GLU A 151 -14.14 13.28 -20.66
CA GLU A 151 -14.66 12.48 -19.54
C GLU A 151 -14.28 11.02 -19.78
N THR A 152 -13.60 10.39 -18.82
CA THR A 152 -13.17 8.99 -18.90
C THR A 152 -14.05 8.07 -18.07
N GLN A 153 -14.61 8.59 -16.98
CA GLN A 153 -15.62 7.95 -16.14
C GLN A 153 -16.52 9.05 -15.57
N PRO A 154 -17.71 8.74 -15.01
CA PRO A 154 -18.58 9.76 -14.44
C PRO A 154 -17.83 10.67 -13.46
N LYS A 155 -17.75 11.97 -13.78
CA LYS A 155 -17.04 13.02 -13.02
C LYS A 155 -15.51 12.87 -12.94
N VAL A 156 -14.91 11.97 -13.72
CA VAL A 156 -13.46 11.79 -13.83
C VAL A 156 -13.05 12.18 -15.25
N TRP A 157 -12.13 13.14 -15.33
CA TRP A 157 -11.75 13.76 -16.58
C TRP A 157 -10.26 13.56 -16.84
N SER A 158 -9.92 13.22 -18.08
CA SER A 158 -8.57 13.37 -18.61
C SER A 158 -8.41 14.81 -19.11
N VAL A 159 -7.27 15.44 -18.81
CA VAL A 159 -6.94 16.80 -19.24
C VAL A 159 -5.78 16.75 -20.22
N ASP A 160 -5.94 17.40 -21.37
CA ASP A 160 -4.84 17.69 -22.29
C ASP A 160 -4.05 18.87 -21.74
N MET A 161 -3.09 18.55 -20.86
CA MET A 161 -2.23 19.55 -20.22
C MET A 161 -1.43 20.39 -21.23
N PRO A 162 -0.81 19.81 -22.28
CA PRO A 162 -0.15 20.61 -23.31
C PRO A 162 -1.05 21.68 -23.93
N LYS A 163 -2.25 21.32 -24.36
CA LYS A 163 -3.19 22.27 -24.99
C LYS A 163 -3.74 23.29 -24.01
N LEU A 164 -4.00 22.86 -22.77
CA LEU A 164 -4.41 23.76 -21.70
C LEU A 164 -3.32 24.80 -21.41
N VAL A 165 -2.05 24.38 -21.27
CA VAL A 165 -0.92 25.29 -21.08
C VAL A 165 -0.73 26.22 -22.27
N GLN A 166 -0.84 25.71 -23.50
CA GLN A 166 -0.77 26.54 -24.70
C GLN A 166 -1.84 27.65 -24.70
N THR A 167 -3.06 27.31 -24.31
CA THR A 167 -4.17 28.27 -24.16
C THR A 167 -3.88 29.35 -23.11
N MET A 168 -3.19 28.99 -22.02
CA MET A 168 -2.73 29.95 -21.01
C MET A 168 -1.63 30.88 -21.55
N LEU A 169 -0.66 30.33 -22.30
CA LEU A 169 0.43 31.08 -22.92
C LEU A 169 -0.08 32.08 -23.97
N GLU A 170 -1.12 31.69 -24.72
CA GLU A 170 -1.87 32.56 -25.64
C GLU A 170 -2.69 33.65 -24.93
N ARG A 171 -2.74 33.63 -23.59
CA ARG A 171 -3.51 34.56 -22.75
C ARG A 171 -5.00 34.59 -23.07
N LYS A 172 -5.55 33.46 -23.53
CA LYS A 172 -7.00 33.33 -23.73
C LYS A 172 -7.74 33.48 -22.40
N ARG A 173 -8.92 34.08 -22.48
CA ARG A 173 -9.84 34.26 -21.35
C ARG A 173 -10.95 33.24 -21.43
N TRP A 174 -11.61 33.01 -20.28
CA TRP A 174 -12.75 32.08 -20.21
C TRP A 174 -13.85 32.42 -21.22
N LYS A 175 -14.18 33.72 -21.37
CA LYS A 175 -15.14 34.19 -22.37
C LYS A 175 -14.80 33.86 -23.83
N ASP A 176 -13.53 33.63 -24.14
CA ASP A 176 -13.06 33.35 -25.52
C ASP A 176 -13.26 31.86 -25.90
N LEU A 177 -13.68 31.02 -24.95
CA LEU A 177 -13.90 29.58 -25.15
C LEU A 177 -15.33 29.27 -25.61
N ALA A 178 -15.47 28.19 -26.38
CA ALA A 178 -16.79 27.62 -26.66
C ALA A 178 -17.46 27.14 -25.36
N GLY A 179 -18.75 27.41 -25.19
CA GLY A 179 -19.50 27.06 -23.98
C GLY A 179 -19.21 27.95 -22.76
N SER A 180 -18.52 29.08 -22.95
CA SER A 180 -18.16 30.02 -21.88
C SER A 180 -19.35 30.57 -21.07
N GLN A 181 -20.58 30.47 -21.58
CA GLN A 181 -21.80 30.87 -20.87
C GLN A 181 -21.99 30.10 -19.56
N ALA A 182 -21.43 28.88 -19.46
CA ALA A 182 -21.44 28.09 -18.22
C ALA A 182 -20.50 28.66 -17.14
N TYR A 183 -19.56 29.52 -17.52
CA TYR A 183 -18.63 30.21 -16.63
C TYR A 183 -18.21 31.56 -17.22
N ASP A 184 -19.17 32.50 -17.25
CA ASP A 184 -19.03 33.79 -17.93
C ASP A 184 -18.18 34.77 -17.12
N VAL A 185 -16.86 34.65 -17.26
CA VAL A 185 -15.89 35.57 -16.65
C VAL A 185 -14.87 36.05 -17.68
N SER A 186 -14.47 37.31 -17.56
CA SER A 186 -13.41 37.90 -18.40
C SER A 186 -12.00 37.66 -17.83
N LYS A 187 -11.80 36.59 -17.05
CA LYS A 187 -10.51 36.23 -16.42
C LYS A 187 -9.67 35.32 -17.32
N SER A 188 -8.35 35.34 -17.15
CA SER A 188 -7.44 34.39 -17.77
C SER A 188 -7.70 32.97 -17.30
N ILE A 189 -7.43 32.00 -18.18
CA ILE A 189 -7.43 30.59 -17.83
C ILE A 189 -6.11 30.30 -17.10
N LEU A 190 -6.17 29.75 -15.88
CA LEU A 190 -5.01 29.44 -15.04
C LEU A 190 -5.32 28.21 -14.18
N VAL A 191 -4.28 27.43 -13.85
CA VAL A 191 -4.33 26.39 -12.81
C VAL A 191 -3.68 26.94 -11.55
N SER A 192 -4.45 27.01 -10.46
CA SER A 192 -3.91 27.42 -9.17
C SER A 192 -3.19 26.25 -8.51
N THR A 193 -1.95 26.49 -8.06
CA THR A 193 -1.18 25.56 -7.22
C THR A 193 -1.12 26.09 -5.80
N THR A 194 -0.77 25.23 -4.83
CA THR A 194 -0.58 25.69 -3.46
C THR A 194 0.63 26.62 -3.36
N ASP A 195 0.55 27.67 -2.54
CA ASP A 195 1.69 28.56 -2.28
C ASP A 195 2.79 27.79 -1.54
N VAL A 196 3.93 27.58 -2.21
CA VAL A 196 5.09 26.84 -1.68
C VAL A 196 5.69 27.45 -0.40
N ARG A 197 5.38 28.72 -0.09
CA ARG A 197 5.83 29.38 1.14
C ARG A 197 4.92 29.09 2.34
N ARG A 198 3.68 28.67 2.09
CA ARG A 198 2.65 28.45 3.11
C ARG A 198 2.16 27.01 3.19
N SER A 199 2.40 26.21 2.14
CA SER A 199 1.96 24.83 2.03
C SER A 199 3.15 23.91 1.79
N ASN A 200 3.21 22.83 2.57
CA ASN A 200 4.17 21.74 2.39
C ASN A 200 3.70 20.69 1.38
N SER A 201 2.51 20.85 0.77
CA SER A 201 1.92 19.84 -0.14
C SER A 201 2.47 19.88 -1.58
N ALA A 202 3.20 20.93 -1.96
CA ALA A 202 3.79 21.10 -3.30
C ALA A 202 5.31 20.88 -3.36
N ALA A 203 5.91 20.33 -2.30
CA ALA A 203 7.36 20.15 -2.17
C ALA A 203 7.74 18.71 -1.89
#